data_AF-A0A6P0SDR2-F1
#
_entry.id   AF-A0A6P0SDR2-F1
#
_cell.length_a   1.000
_cell.length_b   1.000
_cell.length_c   1.000
_cell.angle_alpha   90.00
_cell.angle_beta   90.00
_cell.angle_gamma   90.00
#
_symmetry.space_group_name_H-M   'P 1'
#
loop_
_entity.id
_entity.type
_entity.pdbx_description
1 polymer ?
#
loop_
_entity_poly.entity_id
_entity_poly.type
_entity_poly.pdbx_seq_one_letter_code
_entity_poly.pdbx_strand_id
1 'polypeptide(L)' 'MLKSLRSLVETVYLLRSPTNTIRLLDGIEESKPGKIKPQTIEELYSELGIEQ' A
#
# COMPACT_ATOMS: atom_id res chain seq x y z
N MET A 1 -5.14 -4.73 -23.06
CA MET A 1 -5.73 -5.98 -22.55
C MET A 1 -4.99 -6.61 -21.37
N LEU A 2 -3.65 -6.54 -21.27
CA LEU A 2 -2.89 -7.14 -20.16
C LEU A 2 -2.87 -6.34 -18.83
N LYS A 3 -3.13 -5.03 -18.87
CA LYS A 3 -3.21 -4.18 -17.65
C LYS A 3 -4.41 -4.53 -16.77
N SER A 4 -5.57 -4.74 -17.40
CA SER A 4 -6.84 -4.94 -16.69
C SER A 4 -6.90 -6.27 -15.95
N LEU A 5 -6.37 -7.35 -16.55
CA LEU A 5 -6.35 -8.68 -15.93
C LEU A 5 -5.42 -8.72 -14.71
N ARG A 6 -4.27 -8.04 -14.78
CA ARG A 6 -3.31 -7.97 -13.67
C ARG A 6 -3.87 -7.15 -12.51
N SER A 7 -4.48 -6.01 -12.80
CA SER A 7 -5.20 -5.18 -11.83
C SER A 7 -6.38 -5.91 -11.18
N LEU A 8 -7.12 -6.73 -11.94
CA LEU A 8 -8.24 -7.53 -11.41
C LEU A 8 -7.77 -8.66 -10.49
N VAL A 9 -6.71 -9.39 -10.86
CA VAL A 9 -6.14 -10.45 -10.02
C VAL A 9 -5.55 -9.88 -8.74
N GLU A 10 -4.89 -8.71 -8.81
CA GLU A 10 -4.36 -7.98 -7.66
C GLU A 10 -5.48 -7.49 -6.72
N THR A 11 -6.58 -6.99 -7.28
CA THR A 11 -7.79 -6.62 -6.51
C THR A 11 -8.40 -7.84 -5.82
N VAL A 12 -8.54 -8.96 -6.53
CA VAL A 12 -9.05 -10.23 -5.96
C VAL A 12 -8.08 -10.78 -4.90
N TYR A 13 -6.77 -10.59 -5.05
CA TYR A 13 -5.75 -10.99 -4.09
C TYR A 13 -5.80 -10.15 -2.81
N LEU A 14 -5.96 -8.84 -2.94
CA LEU A 14 -6.16 -7.91 -1.81
C LEU A 14 -7.47 -8.20 -1.06
N LEU A 15 -8.54 -8.60 -1.78
CA LEU A 15 -9.86 -8.95 -1.22
C LEU A 15 -9.90 -10.33 -0.54
N ARG A 16 -8.91 -11.20 -0.74
CA ARG A 16 -8.82 -12.48 0.01
C ARG A 16 -8.54 -12.29 1.50
N SER A 17 -8.06 -11.10 1.89
CA SER A 17 -8.02 -10.65 3.27
C SER A 17 -8.79 -9.33 3.35
N PRO A 18 -10.05 -9.32 3.83
CA PRO A 18 -10.83 -8.10 4.00
C PRO A 18 -10.06 -7.01 4.77
N THR A 19 -9.22 -7.42 5.73
CA THR A 19 -8.32 -6.55 6.49
C THR A 19 -7.28 -5.85 5.61
N ASN A 20 -6.69 -6.55 4.64
CA ASN A 20 -5.69 -5.95 3.74
C ASN A 20 -6.32 -4.99 2.73
N THR A 21 -7.56 -5.26 2.32
CA THR A 21 -8.31 -4.32 1.47
C THR A 21 -8.62 -3.02 2.21
N ILE A 22 -9.09 -3.10 3.45
CA ILE A 22 -9.37 -1.91 4.27
C ILE A 22 -8.08 -1.08 4.43
N ARG A 23 -6.96 -1.72 4.82
CA ARG A 23 -5.66 -1.05 4.95
C ARG A 23 -5.21 -0.35 3.67
N LEU A 24 -5.43 -0.97 2.51
CA LEU A 24 -5.06 -0.36 1.23
C LEU A 24 -5.95 0.83 0.89
N LEU A 25 -7.27 0.69 1.05
CA LEU A 25 -8.22 1.77 0.74
C LEU A 25 -7.99 2.98 1.65
N ASP A 26 -7.77 2.74 2.95
CA ASP A 26 -7.44 3.78 3.92
C ASP A 26 -6.14 4.51 3.54
N GLY A 27 -5.08 3.75 3.21
CA GLY A 27 -3.80 4.34 2.78
C GLY A 27 -3.91 5.17 1.49
N ILE A 28 -4.78 4.78 0.56
CA ILE A 28 -5.04 5.56 -0.65
C ILE A 28 -5.75 6.87 -0.29
N GLU A 29 -6.78 6.85 0.56
CA GLU A 29 -7.46 8.07 1.00
C GLU A 29 -6.52 9.01 1.75
N GLU A 30 -5.65 8.49 2.61
CA GLU A 30 -4.63 9.26 3.35
C GLU A 30 -3.57 9.89 2.43
N SER A 31 -3.29 9.28 1.28
CA SER A 31 -2.33 9.80 0.30
C SER A 31 -2.82 11.01 -0.50
N LYS A 32 -4.14 11.11 -0.73
CA LYS A 32 -4.76 12.18 -1.54
C LYS A 32 -4.52 13.61 -1.03
N PRO A 33 -4.64 13.91 0.28
CA PRO A 33 -4.49 15.27 0.78
C PRO A 33 -3.04 15.80 0.77
N GLY A 34 -2.06 15.07 0.22
CA GLY A 34 -0.65 15.53 0.16
C GLY A 34 0.00 15.68 1.54
N LYS A 35 -0.56 15.02 2.57
CA LYS A 35 -0.10 15.10 3.96
C LYS A 35 0.94 14.04 4.32
N ILE A 36 1.30 13.16 3.38
CA ILE A 36 2.32 12.14 3.63
C ILE A 36 3.66 12.83 3.76
N LYS A 37 4.36 12.57 4.87
CA LYS A 37 5.74 12.97 5.07
C LYS A 37 6.62 12.19 4.07
N PRO A 38 7.34 12.84 3.15
CA PRO A 38 8.34 12.14 2.34
C PRO A 38 9.40 11.52 3.26
N GLN A 39 9.77 10.27 3.00
CA GLN A 39 10.79 9.55 3.75
C GLN A 39 11.66 8.72 2.81
N THR A 40 12.94 8.56 3.13
CA THR A 40 13.81 7.62 2.43
C THR A 40 13.56 6.19 2.91
N ILE A 41 14.08 5.22 2.16
CA ILE A 41 13.97 3.80 2.51
C ILE A 41 14.68 3.53 3.84
N GLU A 42 15.83 4.16 4.07
CA GLU A 42 16.64 4.02 5.30
C GLU A 42 15.91 4.58 6.52
N GLU A 43 15.22 5.71 6.37
CA GLU A 43 14.40 6.31 7.43
C GLU A 43 13.25 5.38 7.82
N LEU A 44 12.61 4.73 6.84
CA LEU A 44 11.54 3.75 7.08
C LEU A 44 12.05 2.50 7.80
N TYR A 45 13.21 1.96 7.40
CA TYR A 45 13.81 0.81 8.08
C TYR A 45 14.09 1.10 9.56
N SER A 46 14.66 2.28 9.84
CA SER A 46 14.95 2.74 11.21
C SER A 46 13.66 2.92 12.04
N GLU A 47 12.63 3.56 11.48
CA GLU A 47 11.36 3.78 12.17
C GLU A 47 10.63 2.47 12.52
N LEU A 48 10.69 1.49 11.62
CA LEU A 48 10.00 0.21 11.78
C LEU A 48 10.82 -0.84 12.53
N GLY A 49 12.07 -0.54 12.89
CA GLY A 49 12.96 -1.49 13.56
C GLY A 49 13.28 -2.71 12.71
N ILE A 50 13.32 -2.56 11.38
CA ILE A 50 13.63 -3.62 10.44
C ILE A 50 15.13 -3.52 10.08
N GLU A 51 15.88 -4.57 10.38
CA GLU A 51 17.27 -4.71 9.92
C GLU A 51 17.28 -5.00 8.41
N GLN A 52 18.25 -4.41 7.68
CA GLN A 52 18.40 -4.62 6.23
C GLN A 52 18.92 -6.01 5.87
#